data_AF-A0A6P0P863-F1
#
_entry.id   AF-A0A6P0P863-F1
#
_cell.length_a   1.000
_cell.length_b   1.000
_cell.length_c   1.000
_cell.angle_alpha   90.00
_cell.angle_beta   90.00
_cell.angle_gamma   90.00
#
_symmetry.space_group_name_H-M   'P 1'
#
loop_
_entity.id
_entity.type
_entity.pdbx_description
1 polymer ?
#
loop_
_entity_poly.entity_id
_entity_poly.type
_entity_poly.pdbx_seq_one_letter_code
_entity_poly.pdbx_strand_id
1 'polypeptide(L)' 'MAFPLFYQVQLIQDIPEFNLKKGSMGVIVEYYPMYQGEDGYSVEGLIAQDTVEVTESQIQLISVEQIQEKQTFPSGTTG' A
#
# COMPACT_ATOMS: atom_id res chain seq x y z
N MET A 1 1.86 16.11 -3.66
CA MET A 1 2.91 15.83 -4.69
C MET A 1 2.64 14.42 -5.11
N ALA A 2 2.55 14.11 -6.41
CA ALA A 2 2.13 12.78 -6.83
C ALA A 2 3.10 11.70 -6.30
N PHE A 3 2.57 10.64 -5.70
CA PHE A 3 3.37 9.48 -5.34
C PHE A 3 3.87 8.78 -6.62
N PRO A 4 5.13 8.29 -6.64
CA PRO A 4 5.67 7.58 -7.79
C PRO A 4 4.94 6.24 -8.01
N LEU A 5 4.70 5.88 -9.28
CA LEU A 5 4.18 4.56 -9.64
C LEU A 5 5.16 3.46 -9.23
N PHE A 6 4.60 2.28 -8.96
CA PHE A 6 5.30 1.06 -8.55
C PHE A 6 6.02 1.16 -7.20
N TYR A 7 5.67 2.14 -6.37
CA TYR A 7 6.11 2.22 -4.98
C TYR A 7 5.09 1.58 -4.04
N GLN A 8 5.60 1.02 -2.95
CA GLN A 8 4.77 0.44 -1.91
C GLN A 8 4.18 1.54 -1.02
N VAL A 9 2.89 1.40 -0.73
CA VAL A 9 2.15 2.28 0.17
C VAL A 9 1.44 1.50 1.25
N GLN A 10 1.13 2.19 2.34
CA GLN A 10 0.30 1.70 3.43
C GLN A 10 -0.97 2.54 3.52
N LEU A 11 -2.13 1.89 3.74
CA LEU A 11 -3.36 2.58 4.10
C LEU A 11 -3.22 3.22 5.48
N ILE A 12 -3.54 4.51 5.62
CA ILE A 12 -3.46 5.23 6.91
C ILE A 12 -4.80 5.25 7.68
N GLN A 13 -5.85 4.70 7.08
CA GLN A 13 -7.19 4.54 7.63
C GLN A 13 -7.83 3.22 7.17
N ASP A 14 -8.91 2.81 7.83
CA ASP A 14 -9.74 1.69 7.37
C ASP A 14 -10.51 2.07 6.10
N ILE A 15 -10.75 1.10 5.22
CA ILE A 15 -11.64 1.23 4.05
C ILE A 15 -12.70 0.12 4.17
N PRO A 16 -13.85 0.40 4.83
CA PRO A 16 -14.82 -0.63 5.20
C PRO A 16 -15.45 -1.36 4.02
N GLU A 17 -15.67 -0.67 2.89
CA GLU A 17 -16.28 -1.23 1.69
C GLU A 17 -15.50 -2.43 1.11
N PHE A 18 -14.18 -2.42 1.27
CA PHE A 18 -13.28 -3.51 0.85
C PHE A 18 -12.83 -4.39 2.03
N ASN A 19 -13.37 -4.17 3.23
CA ASN A 19 -12.91 -4.81 4.47
C ASN A 19 -11.40 -4.64 4.72
N LEU A 20 -10.84 -3.50 4.32
CA LEU A 20 -9.42 -3.21 4.48
C LEU A 20 -9.16 -2.44 5.77
N LYS A 21 -8.05 -2.78 6.42
CA LYS A 21 -7.62 -2.14 7.65
C LYS A 21 -6.51 -1.13 7.41
N LYS A 22 -6.47 -0.09 8.24
CA LYS A 22 -5.29 0.74 8.42
C LYS A 22 -4.08 -0.18 8.61
N GLY A 23 -3.01 0.12 7.90
CA GLY A 23 -1.80 -0.69 7.91
C GLY A 23 -1.68 -1.66 6.74
N SER A 24 -2.77 -1.93 6.00
CA SER A 24 -2.71 -2.79 4.80
C SER A 24 -1.79 -2.17 3.75
N MET A 25 -1.02 -3.03 3.07
CA MET A 25 0.03 -2.61 2.16
C MET A 25 -0.32 -2.99 0.72
N GLY A 26 0.04 -2.13 -0.22
CA GLY A 26 -0.13 -2.39 -1.65
C GLY A 26 0.87 -1.59 -2.49
N VAL A 27 0.78 -1.71 -3.80
CA VAL A 27 1.67 -1.04 -4.75
C VAL A 27 0.85 -0.12 -5.66
N ILE A 28 1.29 1.12 -5.83
CA ILE A 28 0.64 2.04 -6.75
C ILE A 28 0.87 1.56 -8.19
N VAL A 29 -0.19 1.41 -8.97
CA VAL A 29 -0.12 0.99 -10.40
C VAL A 29 -0.68 2.03 -11.37
N GLU A 30 -1.54 2.95 -10.89
CA GLU A 30 -2.06 4.05 -11.70
C GLU A 30 -2.26 5.32 -10.85
N TYR A 31 -2.21 6.48 -11.51
CA TYR A 31 -2.40 7.81 -10.92
C TYR A 31 -3.43 8.60 -11.72
N TYR A 32 -4.41 9.19 -11.04
CA TYR A 32 -5.50 9.97 -11.60
C TYR A 32 -5.42 11.42 -11.09
N PRO A 33 -4.86 12.35 -11.89
CA PRO A 33 -4.84 13.76 -11.50
C PRO A 33 -6.26 14.33 -11.50
N MET A 34 -6.65 15.01 -10.43
CA MET A 34 -7.96 15.64 -10.32
C MET A 34 -7.87 17.16 -10.51
N TYR A 35 -8.74 17.72 -11.36
CA TYR A 35 -8.80 19.17 -11.57
C TYR A 35 -9.33 19.93 -10.35
N GLN A 36 -10.20 19.28 -9.56
CA GLN A 36 -10.71 19.77 -8.29
C GLN A 36 -10.75 18.61 -7.30
N GLY A 37 -10.06 18.75 -6.17
CA GLY A 37 -9.98 17.73 -5.12
C GLY A 37 -8.58 17.16 -4.96
N GLU A 38 -8.51 16.02 -4.28
CA GLU A 38 -7.27 15.24 -4.14
C GLU A 38 -7.10 14.31 -5.33
N ASP A 39 -5.85 14.05 -5.70
CA ASP A 39 -5.53 13.07 -6.71
C ASP A 39 -5.87 11.65 -6.24
N GLY A 40 -6.25 10.80 -7.19
CA GLY A 40 -6.55 9.40 -6.98
C GLY A 40 -5.40 8.48 -7.41
N TYR A 41 -5.38 7.28 -6.85
CA TYR A 41 -4.42 6.23 -7.19
C TYR A 41 -5.13 4.87 -7.22
N SER A 42 -4.74 4.01 -8.14
CA SER A 42 -5.08 2.57 -8.07
C SER A 42 -3.95 1.81 -7.40
N VAL A 43 -4.30 1.06 -6.36
CA VAL A 43 -3.35 0.29 -5.55
C VAL A 43 -3.64 -1.21 -5.69
N GLU A 44 -2.66 -1.96 -6.20
CA GLU A 44 -2.70 -3.41 -6.33
C GLU A 44 -2.21 -4.10 -5.05
N GLY A 45 -2.72 -5.31 -4.78
CA GLY A 45 -2.28 -6.16 -3.67
C GLY A 45 -3.08 -5.99 -2.37
N LEU A 46 -4.03 -5.06 -2.35
CA LEU A 46 -4.98 -4.90 -1.25
C LEU A 46 -6.12 -5.95 -1.30
N ILE A 47 -6.55 -6.32 -2.51
CA ILE A 47 -7.56 -7.34 -2.76
C ILE A 47 -7.08 -8.32 -3.85
N ALA A 48 -7.73 -9.48 -3.95
CA ALA A 48 -7.32 -10.52 -4.89
C ALA A 48 -7.72 -10.19 -6.33
N GLN A 49 -6.74 -10.17 -7.24
CA GLN A 49 -6.93 -10.02 -8.70
C GLN A 49 -7.58 -8.69 -9.13
N ASP A 50 -7.50 -7.64 -8.30
CA ASP A 50 -8.04 -6.32 -8.63
C ASP A 50 -7.29 -5.21 -7.86
N THR A 51 -7.59 -3.97 -8.19
CA THR A 51 -7.04 -2.76 -7.55
C THR A 51 -8.07 -2.07 -6.68
N VAL A 52 -7.59 -1.25 -5.74
CA VAL A 52 -8.43 -0.38 -4.93
C VAL A 52 -8.08 1.06 -5.24
N GLU A 53 -9.08 1.85 -5.60
CA GLU A 53 -8.97 3.29 -5.78
C GLU A 53 -8.89 3.98 -4.41
N VAL A 54 -7.90 4.84 -4.23
CA VAL A 54 -7.67 5.60 -3.00
C VAL A 54 -7.28 7.04 -3.32
N THR A 55 -7.54 7.98 -2.41
CA THR A 55 -7.03 9.37 -2.52
C THR A 55 -5.64 9.51 -1.90
N GLU A 56 -4.91 10.57 -2.26
CA GLU A 56 -3.59 10.89 -1.69
C GLU A 56 -3.59 10.85 -0.15
N SER A 57 -4.66 11.31 0.50
CA SER A 57 -4.78 11.33 1.97
C SER A 57 -5.06 9.98 2.62
N GLN A 58 -5.39 8.93 1.86
CA GLN A 58 -5.66 7.60 2.41
C GLN A 58 -4.42 6.70 2.47
N ILE A 59 -3.32 7.11 1.86
CA ILE A 59 -2.09 6.33 1.73
C ILE A 59 -0.84 7.10 2.15
N GLN A 60 0.20 6.37 2.52
CA GLN A 60 1.54 6.91 2.73
C GLN A 60 2.58 5.99 2.10
N LEU A 61 3.67 6.56 1.58
CA LEU A 61 4.81 5.78 1.09
C LEU A 61 5.50 5.04 2.23
N ILE A 62 5.91 3.81 1.97
CA ILE A 62 6.78 3.05 2.87
C ILE A 62 8.22 3.22 2.41
N SER A 63 9.06 3.79 3.27
CA SER A 63 10.50 3.87 3.01
C SER A 63 11.10 2.46 2.98
N VAL A 64 12.00 2.19 2.03
CA VAL A 64 12.66 0.87 1.84
C VAL A 64 13.34 0.34 3.12
N GLU A 65 13.72 1.24 4.04
CA GLU A 65 14.29 0.93 5.35
C GLU A 65 13.34 0.11 6.26
N GLN A 66 12.03 0.17 6.04
CA GLN A 66 11.03 -0.51 6.89
C GLN A 66 10.85 -2.01 6.54
N ILE A 67 11.54 -2.52 5.53
CA ILE A 67 11.41 -3.92 5.06
C ILE A 67 12.39 -4.87 5.79
N GLN A 68 13.31 -4.37 6.63
CA GLN A 68 14.33 -5.22 7.27
C GLN A 68 13.93 -5.88 8.60
N GLU A 69 12.76 -5.58 9.17
CA GLU A 69 12.33 -6.24 10.41
C GLU A 69 11.25 -7.29 10.11
N LYS A 70 11.63 -8.56 10.36
CA LYS A 70 10.79 -9.78 10.41
C LYS A 70 10.84 -10.72 9.20
N GLN A 71 12.05 -11.11 8.80
CA GLN A 71 12.28 -12.49 8.36
C GLN A 71 13.26 -13.19 9.31
N THR A 72 12.79 -13.53 10.52
CA THR A 72 13.47 -14.49 11.38
C THR A 72 13.13 -15.90 10.87
N PHE A 73 14.02 -16.49 10.08
CA PHE A 73 13.98 -17.93 9.80
C PHE A 73 14.38 -18.67 11.09
N PRO A 74 13.55 -19.55 11.67
CA PRO A 74 13.99 -20.35 12.80
C PRO A 74 15.10 -21.29 12.34
N SER A 75 16.27 -21.18 13.00
CA SER A 75 17.40 -22.10 12.85
C SER A 75 16.94 -23.55 13.05
N GLY A 76 16.99 -24.34 11.98
CA GLY A 76 16.93 -25.79 12.08
C GLY A 76 18.27 -26.33 12.55
N THR A 77 18.39 -26.62 13.85
CA THR A 77 19.43 -27.52 14.37
C THR A 77 19.07 -28.95 13.96
N THR A 78 19.97 -29.64 13.26
CA THR A 78 19.95 -31.11 13.16
C THR A 78 21.25 -31.64 13.73
N GLY A 79 21.11 -32.65 14.59
CA GLY A 79 22.15 -33.17 15.49
C GLY A 79 22.93 -34.35 14.94
#